data_AF-A0A2V6WN02-F1
#
_entry.id   AF-A0A2V6WN02-F1
#
_cell.length_a   1.000
_cell.length_b   1.000
_cell.length_c   1.000
_cell.angle_alpha   90.00
_cell.angle_beta   90.00
_cell.angle_gamma   90.00
#
_symmetry.space_group_name_H-M   'P 1'
#
loop_
_entity.id
_entity.type
_entity.pdbx_description
1 polymer ?
#
loop_
_entity_poly.entity_id
_entity_poly.type
_entity_poly.pdbx_seq_one_letter_code
_entity_poly.pdbx_strand_id
1 'polypeptide(L)'
;ETYAALKLFVQNWRWAGVPFYLRTGKRLARRVSEIAIQFKRTPHLIFRRDGEGVDPNVLVLRIQPDEGMSLTVEAKTPGPDLRLRPVTMDFRYGAVFGGEPPEAYERLLLDAINGDPTLYARGDWVEHAWAALEPVLRRWNSDPPPKFPNYEAGSWGPPEADAFLERDGRKWRRL
;
A
#
# COMPACT_ATOMS: atom_id res chain seq x y z
N GLU A 1 -16.88 -11.63 -6.48
CA GLU A 1 -15.42 -11.63 -6.75
C GLU A 1 -14.68 -11.68 -5.41
N THR A 2 -13.54 -12.38 -5.33
CA THR A 2 -12.78 -12.51 -4.07
C THR A 2 -11.43 -11.81 -4.08
N TYR A 3 -11.00 -11.22 -5.21
CA TYR A 3 -9.77 -10.47 -5.36
C TYR A 3 -9.96 -9.35 -6.39
N ALA A 4 -9.35 -8.19 -6.17
CA ALA A 4 -9.26 -7.11 -7.15
C ALA A 4 -7.93 -6.35 -6.99
N ALA A 5 -7.36 -5.94 -8.13
CA ALA A 5 -6.23 -5.03 -8.18
C ALA A 5 -6.54 -3.88 -9.15
N LEU A 6 -6.24 -2.64 -8.74
CA LEU A 6 -6.49 -1.44 -9.52
C LEU A 6 -5.23 -0.57 -9.57
N LYS A 7 -5.09 0.17 -10.67
CA LYS A 7 -4.12 1.25 -10.83
C LYS A 7 -4.90 2.53 -11.06
N LEU A 8 -4.73 3.48 -10.15
CA LEU A 8 -5.38 4.78 -10.18
C LEU A 8 -4.33 5.88 -10.36
N PHE A 9 -4.78 7.00 -10.92
CA PHE A 9 -3.98 8.21 -11.03
C PHE A 9 -4.77 9.37 -10.45
N VAL A 10 -4.08 10.22 -9.69
CA VAL A 10 -4.66 11.47 -9.18
C VAL A 10 -4.21 12.60 -10.09
N GLN A 11 -5.16 13.19 -10.82
CA GLN A 11 -4.91 14.23 -11.80
C GLN A 11 -4.71 15.60 -11.13
N ASN A 12 -3.58 15.77 -10.45
CA ASN A 12 -3.15 17.06 -9.93
C ASN A 12 -1.63 17.21 -10.03
N TRP A 13 -1.14 18.43 -9.78
CA TRP A 13 0.30 18.75 -9.90
C TRP A 13 1.18 17.92 -8.96
N ARG A 14 0.68 17.57 -7.77
CA ARG A 14 1.45 16.84 -6.75
C ARG A 14 1.67 15.38 -7.14
N TRP A 15 0.67 14.76 -7.76
CA TRP A 15 0.64 13.33 -8.09
C TRP A 15 0.74 13.04 -9.58
N ALA A 16 1.10 14.05 -10.39
CA ALA A 16 1.30 13.89 -11.82
C ALA A 16 2.28 12.75 -12.13
N GLY A 17 1.80 11.74 -12.85
CA GLY A 17 2.60 10.56 -13.22
C GLY A 17 2.88 9.57 -12.08
N VAL A 18 2.30 9.74 -10.88
CA VAL A 18 2.44 8.82 -9.76
C VAL A 18 1.27 7.82 -9.75
N PRO A 19 1.51 6.53 -10.02
CA PRO A 19 0.46 5.52 -9.96
C PRO A 19 0.16 5.07 -8.52
N PHE A 20 -1.12 4.92 -8.21
CA PHE A 20 -1.61 4.33 -6.96
C PHE A 20 -2.09 2.91 -7.25
N TYR A 21 -1.43 1.92 -6.66
CA TYR A 21 -1.85 0.52 -6.78
C TYR A 21 -2.67 0.12 -5.56
N LEU A 22 -3.87 -0.38 -5.79
CA LEU A 22 -4.74 -0.93 -4.76
C LEU A 22 -4.86 -2.42 -5.02
N ARG A 23 -4.76 -3.23 -3.97
CA ARG A 23 -5.15 -4.64 -4.01
C ARG A 23 -5.99 -4.99 -2.79
N THR A 24 -6.98 -5.82 -2.99
CA THR A 24 -7.80 -6.40 -1.93
C THR A 24 -8.14 -7.82 -2.29
N GLY A 25 -8.24 -8.70 -1.29
CA GLY A 25 -8.63 -10.07 -1.53
C GLY A 25 -9.03 -10.82 -0.27
N LYS A 26 -9.79 -11.89 -0.47
CA LYS A 26 -10.19 -12.87 0.56
C LYS A 26 -9.37 -14.15 0.40
N ARG A 27 -9.23 -14.90 1.49
CA ARG A 27 -8.43 -16.15 1.53
C ARG A 27 -7.01 -15.95 1.00
N LEU A 28 -6.41 -14.79 1.30
CA LEU A 28 -5.00 -14.55 1.05
C LEU A 28 -4.13 -15.17 2.15
N ALA A 29 -2.83 -15.25 1.91
CA ALA A 29 -1.84 -15.81 2.85
C ALA A 29 -1.91 -15.22 4.26
N ARG A 30 -2.22 -13.92 4.38
CA ARG A 30 -2.30 -13.20 5.65
C ARG A 30 -3.38 -12.12 5.61
N ARG A 31 -4.01 -11.87 6.77
CA ARG A 31 -4.79 -10.66 7.01
C ARG A 31 -3.82 -9.49 7.21
N VAL A 32 -3.79 -8.54 6.27
CA VAL A 32 -3.01 -7.29 6.40
C VAL A 32 -3.77 -6.15 5.73
N SER A 33 -3.71 -4.98 6.35
CA SER A 33 -4.05 -3.67 5.79
C SER A 33 -2.86 -2.75 6.00
N GLU A 34 -2.29 -2.25 4.92
CA GLU A 34 -1.13 -1.36 4.96
C GLU A 34 -1.09 -0.42 3.77
N ILE A 35 -0.30 0.64 3.90
CA ILE A 35 0.04 1.57 2.83
C ILE A 35 1.55 1.54 2.67
N ALA A 36 2.03 1.19 1.48
CA ALA A 36 3.45 1.20 1.14
C ALA A 36 3.75 2.32 0.14
N ILE A 37 4.62 3.25 0.53
CA ILE A 37 5.10 4.36 -0.30
C ILE A 37 6.52 4.03 -0.72
N GLN A 38 6.69 3.72 -2.01
CA GLN A 38 8.00 3.51 -2.62
C GLN A 38 8.50 4.83 -3.21
N PHE A 39 9.65 5.31 -2.73
CA PHE A 39 10.27 6.52 -3.25
C PHE A 39 10.92 6.28 -4.63
N LYS A 40 11.32 7.34 -5.31
CA LYS A 40 12.10 7.20 -6.55
C LYS A 40 13.52 6.73 -6.21
N ARG A 41 14.16 5.97 -7.11
CA ARG A 41 15.58 5.64 -6.99
C ARG A 41 16.41 6.92 -6.98
N THR A 42 17.43 6.95 -6.14
CA THR A 42 18.40 8.04 -6.11
C THR A 42 19.27 7.97 -7.38
N PRO A 43 19.25 9.00 -8.26
CA PRO A 43 19.90 8.93 -9.57
C PRO A 43 21.43 9.01 -9.51
N HIS A 44 21.99 9.65 -8.48
CA HIS A 44 23.43 9.85 -8.34
C HIS A 44 23.92 9.30 -7.02
N LEU A 45 24.93 8.43 -7.11
CA LEU A 45 25.65 7.93 -5.95
C LEU A 45 27.05 8.48 -5.96
N ILE A 46 27.37 9.25 -4.93
CA ILE A 46 28.75 9.62 -4.61
C ILE A 46 29.57 8.37 -4.20
N PHE A 47 28.88 7.26 -3.88
CA PHE A 47 29.44 6.10 -3.17
C PHE A 47 29.39 4.74 -3.91
N ARG A 48 28.85 4.63 -5.13
CA ARG A 48 28.88 3.38 -5.93
C ARG A 48 29.67 3.59 -7.23
N ARG A 49 30.61 2.69 -7.51
CA ARG A 49 31.29 2.55 -8.82
C ARG A 49 30.50 1.70 -9.82
N ASP A 50 29.52 0.95 -9.32
CA ASP A 50 28.75 -0.01 -10.10
C ASP A 50 27.39 0.62 -10.40
N GLY A 51 27.10 0.87 -11.69
CA GLY A 51 26.03 1.74 -12.18
C GLY A 51 24.58 1.35 -11.89
N GLU A 52 24.31 0.49 -10.91
CA GLU A 52 22.96 -0.03 -10.61
C GLU A 52 22.10 0.87 -9.69
N GLY A 53 22.58 2.06 -9.31
CA GLY A 53 21.82 3.00 -8.46
C GLY A 53 21.64 2.47 -7.04
N VAL A 54 20.81 3.10 -6.20
CA VAL A 54 20.42 2.58 -4.87
C VAL A 54 19.01 2.03 -4.96
N ASP A 55 18.71 0.98 -4.20
CA ASP A 55 17.34 0.53 -4.06
C ASP A 55 16.44 1.65 -3.50
N PRO A 56 15.19 1.74 -3.95
CA PRO A 56 14.30 2.80 -3.48
C PRO A 56 14.02 2.69 -1.99
N ASN A 57 14.00 3.83 -1.30
CA ASN A 57 13.48 3.88 0.07
C ASN A 57 12.00 3.46 0.08
N VAL A 58 11.55 2.87 1.20
CA VAL A 58 10.16 2.43 1.38
C VAL A 58 9.66 2.86 2.74
N LEU A 59 8.55 3.61 2.77
CA LEU A 59 7.78 3.91 3.97
C LEU A 59 6.53 3.02 3.99
N VAL A 60 6.38 2.21 5.03
CA VAL A 60 5.22 1.35 5.24
C VAL A 60 4.44 1.85 6.45
N LEU A 61 3.15 2.07 6.28
CA LEU A 61 2.20 2.38 7.35
C LEU A 61 1.31 1.14 7.54
N ARG A 62 1.45 0.46 8.68
CA ARG A 62 0.65 -0.72 9.02
C ARG A 62 -0.59 -0.27 9.77
N ILE A 63 -1.74 -0.60 9.20
CA ILE A 63 -3.05 -0.25 9.77
C ILE A 63 -3.57 -1.42 10.62
N GLN A 64 -3.43 -2.65 10.14
CA GLN A 64 -3.75 -3.85 10.92
C GLN A 64 -3.18 -5.11 10.23
N PRO A 65 -2.77 -6.16 10.96
CA PRO A 65 -2.47 -6.15 12.40
C PRO A 65 -1.16 -5.38 12.68
N ASP A 66 -0.82 -5.24 13.96
CA ASP A 66 0.45 -4.67 14.43
C ASP A 66 0.66 -3.21 13.95
N GLU A 67 -0.21 -2.33 14.44
CA GLU A 67 -0.23 -0.91 14.10
C GLU A 67 1.15 -0.29 14.29
N GLY A 68 1.60 0.43 13.26
CA GLY A 68 2.93 1.01 13.30
C GLY A 68 3.40 1.52 11.96
N MET A 69 4.68 1.83 11.90
CA MET A 69 5.31 2.28 10.67
C MET A 69 6.73 1.76 10.57
N SER A 70 7.20 1.53 9.34
CA SER A 70 8.60 1.25 9.09
C SER A 70 9.13 2.07 7.94
N LEU A 71 10.36 2.56 8.08
CA LEU A 71 11.08 3.25 7.02
C LEU A 71 12.36 2.47 6.71
N THR A 72 12.44 1.94 5.49
CA THR A 72 13.63 1.26 4.96
C THR A 72 14.42 2.24 4.11
N VAL A 73 15.69 2.43 4.47
CA VAL A 73 16.65 3.29 3.78
C VAL A 73 17.98 2.56 3.62
N GLU A 74 18.79 3.01 2.70
CA GLU A 74 20.12 2.44 2.46
C GLU A 74 21.17 3.16 3.29
N ALA A 75 21.95 2.39 4.05
CA ALA A 75 22.95 2.92 4.96
C ALA A 75 24.30 2.19 4.79
N LYS A 76 25.39 2.89 5.12
CA LYS A 76 26.73 2.29 5.12
C LYS A 76 26.81 1.24 6.22
N THR A 77 27.26 0.03 5.85
CA THR A 77 27.61 -1.01 6.82
C THR A 77 28.83 -0.56 7.63
N PRO A 78 28.81 -0.64 8.97
CA PRO A 78 29.98 -0.35 9.79
C PRO A 78 31.20 -1.15 9.33
N GLY A 79 32.30 -0.46 9.04
CA GLY A 79 33.51 -1.07 8.51
C GLY A 79 34.32 -0.13 7.60
N PRO A 80 35.54 -0.57 7.21
CA PRO A 80 36.41 0.18 6.32
C PRO A 80 35.86 0.22 4.89
N ASP A 81 35.19 -0.84 4.45
CA ASP A 81 34.60 -0.94 3.11
C ASP A 81 33.38 -0.03 2.94
N LEU A 82 33.23 0.52 1.74
CA LEU A 82 32.04 1.26 1.33
C LEU A 82 30.97 0.31 0.80
N ARG A 83 30.30 -0.40 1.73
CA ARG A 83 29.17 -1.30 1.40
C ARG A 83 27.87 -0.74 1.95
N LEU A 84 26.92 -0.46 1.06
CA LEU A 84 25.56 -0.07 1.42
C LEU A 84 24.70 -1.31 1.65
N ARG A 85 23.81 -1.25 2.64
CA ARG A 85 22.77 -2.25 2.90
C ARG A 85 21.48 -1.55 3.34
N PRO A 86 20.31 -2.15 3.05
CA PRO A 86 19.05 -1.64 3.56
C PRO A 86 18.98 -1.81 5.08
N VAL A 87 18.62 -0.73 5.76
CA VAL A 87 18.35 -0.66 7.20
C VAL A 87 16.91 -0.22 7.39
N THR A 88 16.20 -0.91 8.29
CA THR A 88 14.80 -0.64 8.60
C THR A 88 14.69 -0.03 9.99
N MET A 89 14.13 1.18 10.05
CA MET A 89 13.63 1.79 11.29
C MET A 89 12.19 1.33 11.46
N ASP A 90 11.88 0.65 12.57
CA ASP A 90 10.56 0.06 12.82
C ASP A 90 9.95 0.59 14.12
N PHE A 91 8.74 1.12 14.03
CA PHE A 91 7.94 1.58 15.15
C PHE A 91 6.65 0.74 15.23
N ARG A 92 6.31 0.27 16.42
CA ARG A 92 5.11 -0.53 16.69
C ARG A 92 4.38 0.06 17.89
N TYR A 93 3.10 0.38 17.74
CA TYR A 93 2.28 0.97 18.79
C TYR A 93 2.26 0.09 20.05
N GLY A 94 1.95 -1.20 19.89
CA GLY A 94 1.87 -2.14 21.01
C GLY A 94 3.19 -2.31 21.77
N ALA A 95 4.34 -2.11 21.12
CA ALA A 95 5.65 -2.20 21.77
C ALA A 95 6.00 -0.93 22.58
N VAL A 96 5.49 0.24 22.18
CA VAL A 96 5.86 1.53 22.79
C VAL A 96 4.88 1.97 23.86
N PHE A 97 3.58 1.84 23.59
CA PHE A 97 2.55 2.39 24.47
C PHE A 97 1.88 1.32 25.33
N GLY A 98 1.97 0.05 24.94
CA GLY A 98 1.20 -1.02 25.57
C GLY A 98 -0.31 -0.81 25.45
N GLY A 99 -1.08 -1.83 25.84
CA GLY A 99 -2.54 -1.80 25.77
C GLY A 99 -3.10 -1.97 24.36
N GLU A 100 -4.39 -2.31 24.29
CA GLU A 100 -5.12 -2.37 23.03
C GLU A 100 -5.59 -0.95 22.66
N PRO A 101 -5.40 -0.50 21.41
CA PRO A 101 -5.99 0.75 20.95
C PRO A 101 -7.52 0.69 21.10
N PRO A 102 -8.19 1.85 21.32
CA PRO A 102 -9.64 1.88 21.39
C PRO A 102 -10.26 1.31 20.12
N GLU A 103 -11.37 0.59 20.28
CA GLU A 103 -12.05 -0.04 19.16
C GLU A 103 -12.59 1.04 18.20
N ALA A 104 -12.67 0.71 16.90
CA ALA A 104 -13.03 1.69 15.87
C ALA A 104 -14.40 2.35 16.13
N TYR A 105 -15.41 1.62 16.59
CA TYR A 105 -16.73 2.16 16.93
C TYR A 105 -16.72 2.97 18.21
N GLU A 106 -15.91 2.63 19.22
CA GLU A 106 -15.78 3.47 20.42
C GLU A 106 -15.32 4.88 20.05
N ARG A 107 -14.30 4.96 19.19
CA ARG A 107 -13.78 6.23 18.70
C ARG A 107 -14.82 7.00 17.89
N LEU A 108 -15.48 6.34 16.94
CA LEU A 108 -16.49 6.98 16.09
C LEU A 108 -17.68 7.48 16.92
N LEU A 109 -18.18 6.68 17.86
CA LEU A 109 -19.29 7.09 18.73
C LEU A 109 -18.92 8.31 19.59
N LEU A 110 -17.71 8.35 20.13
CA LEU A 110 -17.21 9.51 20.86
C LEU A 110 -17.14 10.76 19.98
N ASP A 111 -16.62 10.62 18.76
CA ASP A 111 -16.52 11.73 17.80
C ASP A 111 -17.93 12.23 17.40
N ALA A 112 -18.91 11.34 17.22
CA ALA A 112 -20.30 11.73 16.97
C ALA A 112 -20.93 12.51 18.13
N ILE A 113 -20.69 12.09 19.39
CA ILE A 113 -21.17 12.80 20.58
C ILE A 113 -20.55 14.20 20.68
N ASN A 114 -19.26 14.31 20.34
CA ASN A 114 -18.53 15.58 20.35
C ASN A 114 -18.83 16.46 19.13
N GLY A 115 -19.57 15.96 18.14
CA GLY A 115 -19.84 16.65 16.89
C GLY A 115 -18.60 16.84 16.01
N ASP A 116 -17.62 15.94 16.10
CA ASP A 116 -16.41 15.94 15.27
C ASP A 116 -16.61 15.08 14.00
N PRO A 117 -16.73 15.69 12.81
CA PRO A 117 -16.96 14.97 11.57
C PRO A 117 -15.67 14.44 10.92
N THR A 118 -14.49 14.60 11.54
CA THR A 118 -13.19 14.38 10.87
C THR A 118 -13.00 12.96 10.33
N LEU A 119 -13.51 11.94 11.02
CA LEU A 119 -13.41 10.53 10.61
C LEU A 119 -14.63 10.03 9.82
N TYR A 120 -15.58 10.91 9.52
CA TYR A 120 -16.77 10.57 8.76
C TYR A 120 -16.60 10.91 7.28
N ALA A 121 -17.07 9.99 6.42
CA ALA A 121 -17.14 10.25 4.99
C ALA A 121 -18.23 11.31 4.71
N ARG A 122 -17.83 12.44 4.13
CA ARG A 122 -18.79 13.45 3.67
C ARG A 122 -19.56 12.95 2.45
N GLY A 123 -20.81 13.41 2.31
CA GLY A 123 -21.69 12.98 1.21
C GLY A 123 -21.10 13.20 -0.19
N ASP A 124 -20.48 14.36 -0.42
CA ASP A 124 -19.81 14.68 -1.68
C ASP A 124 -18.65 13.72 -1.99
N TRP A 125 -17.88 13.32 -0.97
CA TRP A 125 -16.79 12.35 -1.16
C TRP A 125 -17.30 10.97 -1.55
N VAL A 126 -18.42 10.54 -0.96
CA VAL A 126 -19.07 9.26 -1.27
C VAL A 126 -19.58 9.25 -2.72
N GLU A 127 -20.21 10.33 -3.17
CA GLU A 127 -20.67 10.46 -4.56
C GLU A 127 -19.51 10.41 -5.56
N HIS A 128 -18.39 11.09 -5.28
CA HIS A 128 -17.21 11.05 -6.15
C HIS A 128 -16.56 9.66 -6.17
N ALA A 129 -16.51 8.96 -5.03
CA ALA A 129 -16.00 7.60 -4.96
C ALA A 129 -16.83 6.63 -5.82
N TRP A 130 -18.16 6.75 -5.75
CA TRP A 130 -19.08 5.99 -6.61
C TRP A 130 -18.88 6.35 -8.08
N ALA A 131 -18.88 7.63 -8.43
CA ALA A 131 -18.70 8.08 -9.81
C ALA A 131 -17.39 7.55 -10.43
N ALA A 132 -16.32 7.46 -9.63
CA ALA A 132 -15.03 6.93 -10.08
C ALA A 132 -15.05 5.41 -10.34
N LEU A 133 -15.79 4.63 -9.54
CA LEU A 133 -15.82 3.16 -9.63
C LEU A 133 -16.96 2.62 -10.50
N GLU A 134 -18.05 3.37 -10.64
CA GLU A 134 -19.26 2.98 -11.37
C GLU A 134 -18.98 2.47 -12.80
N PRO A 135 -18.12 3.13 -13.62
CA PRO A 135 -17.82 2.62 -14.97
C PRO A 135 -17.13 1.25 -14.93
N VAL A 136 -16.26 1.01 -13.95
CA VAL A 136 -15.57 -0.27 -13.76
C VAL A 136 -16.57 -1.35 -13.39
N LEU A 137 -17.45 -1.07 -12.43
CA LEU A 137 -18.48 -2.01 -11.97
C LEU A 137 -19.49 -2.36 -13.08
N ARG A 138 -19.96 -1.36 -13.85
CA ARG A 138 -20.86 -1.59 -14.98
C ARG A 138 -20.23 -2.48 -16.03
N ARG A 139 -18.98 -2.18 -16.42
CA ARG A 139 -18.23 -2.99 -17.38
C ARG A 139 -18.10 -4.42 -16.89
N TRP A 140 -17.71 -4.59 -15.63
CA TRP A 140 -17.52 -5.88 -14.98
C TRP A 140 -18.79 -6.73 -14.96
N ASN A 141 -19.96 -6.12 -14.70
CA ASN A 141 -21.25 -6.81 -14.70
C ASN A 141 -21.77 -7.13 -16.11
N SER A 142 -21.39 -6.34 -17.13
CA SER A 142 -21.87 -6.51 -18.50
C SER A 142 -21.10 -7.53 -19.33
N ASP A 143 -19.83 -7.78 -18.97
CA ASP A 143 -18.97 -8.72 -19.69
C ASP A 143 -19.26 -10.16 -19.31
N PRO A 144 -19.25 -11.12 -20.27
CA PRO A 144 -19.10 -12.51 -19.91
C PRO A 144 -17.82 -12.66 -19.08
N PRO A 145 -17.83 -13.43 -17.98
CA PRO A 145 -16.71 -13.50 -17.08
C PRO A 145 -15.46 -13.84 -17.91
N PRO A 146 -14.42 -13.00 -17.90
CA PRO A 146 -13.16 -13.36 -18.55
C PRO A 146 -12.68 -14.70 -17.97
N LYS A 147 -11.68 -15.34 -18.59
CA LYS A 147 -10.93 -16.41 -17.90
C LYS A 147 -10.45 -15.82 -16.58
N PHE A 148 -11.21 -16.07 -15.51
CA PHE A 148 -11.04 -15.38 -14.26
C PHE A 148 -9.73 -15.92 -13.68
N PRO A 149 -8.75 -15.06 -13.41
CA PRO A 149 -7.51 -15.53 -12.87
C PRO A 149 -7.78 -16.07 -11.46
N ASN A 150 -7.80 -17.40 -11.36
CA ASN A 150 -8.01 -18.10 -10.11
C ASN A 150 -6.70 -18.10 -9.32
N TYR A 151 -6.83 -18.20 -8.00
CA TYR A 151 -5.69 -18.29 -7.11
C TYR A 151 -5.99 -19.31 -6.01
N GLU A 152 -4.94 -19.98 -5.55
CA GLU A 152 -5.05 -20.93 -4.46
C GLU A 152 -5.39 -20.21 -3.15
N ALA A 153 -6.28 -20.78 -2.35
CA ALA A 153 -6.58 -20.25 -1.03
C ALA A 153 -5.32 -20.29 -0.15
N GLY A 154 -4.95 -19.15 0.44
CA GLY A 154 -3.71 -18.98 1.19
C GLY A 154 -2.54 -18.46 0.35
N SER A 155 -2.71 -18.25 -0.96
CA SER A 155 -1.72 -17.55 -1.79
C SER A 155 -1.84 -16.01 -1.68
N TRP A 156 -0.97 -15.26 -2.36
CA TRP A 156 -1.01 -13.78 -2.40
C TRP A 156 -1.93 -13.20 -3.49
N GLY A 157 -2.71 -14.06 -4.14
CA GLY A 157 -3.56 -13.70 -5.28
C GLY A 157 -3.07 -14.35 -6.57
N PRO A 158 -3.70 -14.01 -7.70
CA PRO A 158 -3.38 -14.62 -8.98
C PRO A 158 -2.06 -14.09 -9.56
N PRO A 159 -1.31 -14.90 -10.34
CA PRO A 159 -0.09 -14.46 -11.03
C PRO A 159 -0.29 -13.23 -11.93
N GLU A 160 -1.49 -13.06 -12.48
CA GLU A 160 -1.88 -11.91 -13.30
C GLU A 160 -1.83 -10.59 -12.53
N ALA A 161 -2.02 -10.63 -11.20
CA ALA A 161 -1.88 -9.44 -10.36
C ALA A 161 -0.41 -9.02 -10.17
N ASP A 162 0.52 -9.97 -10.18
CA ASP A 162 1.97 -9.67 -10.20
C ASP A 162 2.36 -9.11 -11.58
N ALA A 163 1.96 -9.80 -12.66
CA ALA A 163 2.23 -9.36 -14.03
C ALA A 163 1.65 -7.96 -14.33
N PHE A 164 0.52 -7.60 -13.70
CA PHE A 164 -0.08 -6.29 -13.78
C PHE A 164 0.86 -5.16 -13.30
N LEU A 165 1.58 -5.35 -12.19
CA LEU A 165 2.56 -4.39 -11.69
C LEU A 165 3.88 -4.45 -12.46
N GLU A 166 4.28 -5.63 -12.91
CA GLU A 166 5.54 -5.84 -13.64
C GLU A 166 5.56 -5.12 -15.00
N ARG A 167 4.40 -4.93 -15.63
CA ARG A 167 4.24 -4.07 -16.82
C ARG A 167 4.74 -2.65 -16.60
N ASP A 168 4.69 -2.18 -15.36
CA ASP A 168 5.16 -0.87 -14.94
C ASP A 168 6.56 -0.92 -14.29
N GLY A 169 7.28 -2.04 -14.39
CA GLY A 169 8.59 -2.26 -13.78
C GLY A 169 8.56 -2.30 -12.25
N ARG A 170 7.39 -2.62 -11.66
CA ARG A 170 7.15 -2.61 -10.21
C ARG A 170 6.77 -4.00 -9.74
N LYS A 171 6.83 -4.22 -8.42
CA LYS A 171 6.46 -5.47 -7.77
C LYS A 171 5.69 -5.18 -6.50
N TRP A 172 4.76 -6.07 -6.16
CA TRP A 172 4.10 -6.00 -4.86
C TRP A 172 5.11 -6.21 -3.74
N ARG A 173 4.92 -5.49 -2.64
CA ARG A 173 5.70 -5.70 -1.43
C ARG A 173 5.40 -7.09 -0.87
N ARG A 174 6.45 -7.83 -0.47
CA ARG A 174 6.34 -9.15 0.18
C ARG A 174 5.96 -8.98 1.65
N LEU A 175 4.76 -9.45 2.01
CA LEU A 175 4.09 -9.27 3.30
C LEU A 175 4.47 -10.34 4.32
#